data_AF-A0A7S3NWB8-F1
#
_entry.id   AF-A0A7S3NWB8-F1
#
_cell.length_a   1.000
_cell.length_b   1.000
_cell.length_c   1.000
_cell.angle_alpha   90.00
_cell.angle_beta   90.00
_cell.angle_gamma   90.00
#
_symmetry.space_group_name_H-M   'P 1'
#
loop_
_entity.id
_entity.type
_entity.pdbx_description
1 polymer ?
#
loop_
_entity_poly.entity_id
_entity_poly.type
_entity_poly.pdbx_seq_one_letter_code
_entity_poly.pdbx_strand_id
1 'polypeptide(L)'
;MFGEDIKVVPIIVGSVSFDKHQQIAEALVDYFKDEDNFFIISSDFCHWGLKFRYMPFDEEECNNLGLQDPNINDYIEILDRKAIKIIEQQSGEEFQEYLKETKNTIC
;
A
#
# COMPACT_ATOMS: atom_id res chain seq x y z
N MET A 1 35.13 6.98 3.17
CA MET A 1 34.45 7.68 4.28
C MET A 1 32.97 7.63 3.92
N PHE A 2 32.18 6.74 4.51
CA PHE A 2 30.74 6.72 4.29
C PHE A 2 30.08 7.43 5.45
N GLY A 3 29.06 8.25 5.16
CA GLY A 3 28.22 8.89 6.15
C GLY A 3 28.18 10.39 5.98
N GLU A 4 27.32 10.87 5.08
CA GLU A 4 26.71 12.18 5.29
C GLU A 4 25.98 12.17 6.64
N ASP A 5 25.95 13.32 7.32
CA ASP A 5 25.27 13.49 8.61
C ASP A 5 23.74 13.57 8.39
N ILE A 6 23.14 12.43 8.02
CA ILE A 6 21.70 12.30 7.76
C ILE A 6 20.97 12.24 9.10
N LYS A 7 20.08 13.21 9.32
CA LYS A 7 19.18 13.22 10.49
C LYS A 7 17.96 12.35 10.18
N VAL A 8 17.55 11.54 11.16
CA VAL A 8 16.39 10.66 11.03
C VAL A 8 15.30 11.10 12.00
N VAL A 9 14.06 11.22 11.50
CA VAL A 9 12.87 11.51 12.29
C VAL A 9 11.95 10.27 12.27
N PRO A 10 11.94 9.43 13.32
CA PRO A 10 11.07 8.27 13.36
C PRO A 10 9.62 8.68 13.65
N ILE A 11 8.68 8.19 12.83
CA ILE A 11 7.24 8.39 13.00
C ILE A 11 6.58 7.01 13.07
N ILE A 12 5.82 6.76 14.14
CA ILE A 12 5.04 5.53 14.30
C ILE A 12 3.60 5.83 13.91
N VAL A 13 3.12 5.18 12.85
CA VAL A 13 1.72 5.28 12.40
C VAL A 13 0.97 4.04 12.90
N GLY A 14 -0.12 4.28 13.65
CA GLY A 14 -1.00 3.22 14.12
C GLY A 14 -2.23 3.04 13.23
N SER A 15 -3.23 2.31 13.73
CA SER A 15 -4.53 2.22 13.07
C SER A 15 -5.26 3.57 13.16
N VAL A 16 -5.35 4.29 12.05
CA VAL A 16 -5.99 5.61 11.98
C VAL A 16 -7.09 5.65 10.90
N SER A 17 -8.10 6.50 11.11
CA SER A 17 -9.15 6.71 10.11
C SER A 17 -8.63 7.50 8.91
N PHE A 18 -9.35 7.48 7.79
CA PHE A 18 -8.99 8.26 6.61
C PHE A 18 -8.87 9.76 6.90
N ASP A 19 -9.81 10.36 7.63
CA ASP A 19 -9.72 11.76 8.06
C ASP A 19 -8.44 12.05 8.88
N LYS A 20 -7.97 11.06 9.64
CA LYS A 20 -6.72 11.19 10.40
C LYS A 20 -5.49 11.05 9.52
N HIS A 21 -5.51 10.20 8.49
CA HIS A 21 -4.46 10.20 7.46
C HIS A 21 -4.33 11.58 6.81
N GLN A 22 -5.45 12.21 6.45
CA GLN A 22 -5.46 13.55 5.84
C GLN A 22 -4.83 14.60 6.78
N GLN A 23 -5.20 14.60 8.07
CA GLN A 23 -4.60 15.50 9.06
C GLN A 23 -3.10 15.27 9.25
N ILE A 24 -2.63 14.02 9.20
CA ILE A 24 -1.21 13.69 9.27
C ILE A 24 -0.48 14.18 8.02
N ALA A 25 -1.06 13.97 6.83
CA ALA A 25 -0.50 14.46 5.57
C ALA A 25 -0.38 15.98 5.58
N GLU A 26 -1.42 16.70 6.01
CA GLU A 26 -1.39 18.16 6.18
C GLU A 26 -0.31 18.63 7.15
N ALA A 27 -0.08 17.91 8.24
CA ALA A 27 0.98 18.23 9.20
C ALA A 27 2.40 17.96 8.66
N LEU A 28 2.55 17.05 7.69
CA LEU A 28 3.85 16.63 7.15
C LEU A 28 4.17 17.23 5.77
N VAL A 29 3.20 17.86 5.10
CA VAL A 29 3.31 18.29 3.70
C VAL A 29 4.45 19.27 3.45
N ASP A 30 4.71 20.18 4.39
CA ASP A 30 5.79 21.17 4.26
C ASP A 30 7.17 20.49 4.32
N TYR A 31 7.33 19.44 5.13
CA TYR A 31 8.55 18.64 5.16
C TYR A 31 8.70 17.75 3.92
N PHE A 32 7.59 17.24 3.38
CA PHE A 32 7.57 16.39 2.19
C PHE A 32 7.94 17.16 0.90
N LYS A 33 7.61 18.45 0.84
CA LYS A 33 7.91 19.32 -0.31
C LYS A 33 9.33 19.88 -0.31
N ASP A 34 10.03 19.78 0.80
CA ASP A 34 11.41 20.25 0.94
C ASP A 34 12.37 19.24 0.26
N GLU A 35 13.11 19.71 -0.75
CA GLU A 35 14.01 18.87 -1.56
C GLU A 35 15.21 18.34 -0.77
N ASP A 36 15.53 18.93 0.38
CA ASP A 36 16.58 18.45 1.29
C ASP A 36 16.11 17.27 2.16
N ASN A 37 14.82 16.93 2.13
CA ASN A 37 14.24 15.81 2.85
C ASN A 37 13.88 14.65 1.91
N PHE A 38 13.86 13.44 2.47
CA PHE A 38 13.26 12.28 1.81
C PHE A 38 12.41 11.48 2.80
N PHE A 39 11.34 10.86 2.29
CA PHE A 39 10.43 10.07 3.09
C PHE A 39 10.61 8.59 2.76
N ILE A 40 10.84 7.77 3.78
CA ILE A 40 10.77 6.31 3.68
C ILE A 40 9.44 5.88 4.28
N ILE A 41 8.58 5.31 3.45
CA ILE A 41 7.33 4.67 3.89
C ILE A 41 7.57 3.17 3.92
N SER A 42 7.47 2.57 5.11
CA SER A 42 7.69 1.13 5.31
C SER A 42 6.36 0.39 5.24
N SER A 43 6.23 -0.54 4.29
CA SER A 43 5.01 -1.32 4.09
C SER A 43 5.33 -2.64 3.39
N ASP A 44 4.72 -3.74 3.86
CA ASP A 44 4.61 -4.99 3.13
C ASP A 44 3.22 -5.06 2.47
N PHE A 45 3.13 -5.76 1.32
CA PHE A 45 1.88 -5.94 0.58
C PHE A 45 1.08 -7.17 1.07
N CYS A 46 0.45 -7.94 0.18
CA CYS A 46 -0.46 -9.01 0.56
C CYS A 46 0.18 -10.07 1.47
N HIS A 47 -0.40 -10.23 2.65
CA HIS A 47 -0.17 -11.35 3.56
C HIS A 47 -1.26 -12.40 3.36
N TRP A 48 -1.05 -13.30 2.40
CA TRP A 48 -2.01 -14.36 2.07
C TRP A 48 -1.83 -15.61 2.95
N GLY A 49 -2.91 -16.20 3.43
CA GLY A 49 -2.93 -17.50 4.08
C GLY A 49 -3.78 -17.59 5.35
N LEU A 50 -3.97 -18.81 5.83
CA LEU A 50 -4.76 -19.12 7.05
C LEU A 50 -4.31 -18.31 8.27
N LYS A 51 -2.99 -18.12 8.44
CA LYS A 51 -2.42 -17.37 9.58
C LYS A 51 -2.85 -15.91 9.60
N PHE A 52 -3.09 -15.33 8.42
CA PHE A 52 -3.52 -13.94 8.25
C PHE A 52 -5.05 -13.82 8.12
N ARG A 53 -5.77 -14.96 8.09
CA ARG A 53 -7.23 -15.02 7.87
C ARG A 53 -7.66 -14.33 6.57
N TYR A 54 -6.77 -14.32 5.58
CA TYR A 54 -6.96 -13.67 4.29
C TYR A 54 -6.55 -14.63 3.20
N MET A 55 -7.53 -15.22 2.50
CA MET A 55 -7.28 -16.18 1.42
C MET A 55 -8.28 -16.02 0.27
N PRO A 56 -8.52 -14.80 -0.23
CA PRO A 56 -9.36 -14.66 -1.40
C PRO A 56 -8.67 -15.27 -2.62
N PHE A 57 -9.48 -15.79 -3.53
CA PHE A 57 -9.06 -16.22 -4.85
C PHE A 57 -10.26 -16.06 -5.79
N ASP A 58 -10.16 -15.15 -6.75
CA ASP A 58 -11.18 -14.91 -7.75
C ASP A 58 -10.66 -15.35 -9.13
N GLU A 59 -11.03 -16.57 -9.49
CA GLU A 59 -10.66 -17.18 -10.77
C GLU A 59 -11.32 -16.46 -11.96
N GLU A 60 -12.53 -15.92 -11.80
CA GLU A 60 -13.21 -15.19 -12.86
C GLU A 60 -12.48 -13.89 -13.17
N GLU A 61 -12.06 -13.15 -12.15
CA GLU A 61 -11.22 -11.97 -12.32
C GLU A 61 -9.90 -12.29 -13.04
N CYS A 62 -9.23 -13.37 -12.64
CA CYS A 62 -8.01 -13.82 -13.30
C CYS A 62 -8.25 -14.14 -14.78
N ASN A 63 -9.31 -14.88 -15.09
CA ASN A 63 -9.68 -15.25 -16.45
C ASN A 63 -10.06 -14.02 -17.30
N ASN A 64 -10.76 -13.04 -16.71
CA ASN A 64 -11.10 -11.77 -17.36
C ASN A 64 -9.86 -10.94 -17.72
N LEU A 65 -8.75 -11.14 -17.00
CA LEU A 65 -7.45 -10.57 -17.30
C LEU A 65 -6.62 -11.40 -18.30
N GLY A 66 -7.20 -12.47 -18.85
CA GLY A 66 -6.61 -13.30 -19.89
C GLY A 66 -5.69 -14.41 -19.39
N LEU A 67 -5.66 -14.68 -18.08
CA LEU A 67 -4.96 -15.83 -17.53
C LEU A 67 -5.72 -17.12 -17.85
N GLN A 68 -4.98 -18.20 -18.11
CA GLN A 68 -5.53 -19.54 -18.29
C GLN A 68 -5.03 -20.40 -17.14
N ASP A 69 -5.93 -21.13 -16.48
CA ASP A 69 -5.62 -21.96 -15.31
C ASP A 69 -4.89 -21.17 -14.20
N PRO A 70 -5.49 -20.06 -13.71
CA PRO A 70 -4.84 -19.17 -12.76
C PRO A 70 -4.67 -19.86 -11.41
N ASN A 71 -3.61 -19.46 -10.70
CA ASN A 71 -3.30 -19.96 -9.37
C ASN A 71 -3.35 -18.81 -8.35
N ILE A 72 -3.16 -19.16 -7.08
CA ILE A 72 -3.25 -18.21 -5.96
C ILE A 72 -2.21 -17.08 -6.10
N ASN A 73 -0.99 -17.35 -6.56
CA ASN A 73 0.03 -16.29 -6.69
C ASN A 73 -0.32 -15.29 -7.80
N ASP A 74 -1.00 -15.73 -8.86
CA ASP A 74 -1.48 -14.83 -9.91
C ASP A 74 -2.50 -13.84 -9.34
N TYR A 75 -3.43 -14.32 -8.52
CA TYR A 75 -4.43 -13.44 -7.89
C TYR A 75 -3.81 -12.49 -6.85
N ILE A 76 -2.83 -12.96 -6.07
CA ILE A 76 -2.06 -12.09 -5.17
C ILE A 76 -1.37 -10.97 -5.96
N GLU A 77 -0.72 -11.31 -7.09
CA GLU A 77 -0.06 -10.33 -7.95
C GLU A 77 -1.07 -9.33 -8.53
N ILE A 78 -2.26 -9.77 -8.94
CA ILE A 78 -3.34 -8.89 -9.41
C ILE A 78 -3.72 -7.87 -8.32
N LEU A 79 -3.94 -8.34 -7.09
CA LEU A 79 -4.28 -7.46 -5.97
C LEU A 79 -3.16 -6.44 -5.71
N ASP A 80 -1.92 -6.88 -5.61
CA ASP A 80 -0.80 -6.01 -5.27
C ASP A 80 -0.49 -5.01 -6.39
N ARG A 81 -0.59 -5.42 -7.66
CA ARG A 81 -0.42 -4.50 -8.80
C ARG A 81 -1.51 -3.45 -8.87
N LYS A 82 -2.76 -3.79 -8.53
CA LYS A 82 -3.86 -2.81 -8.44
C LYS A 82 -3.54 -1.75 -7.37
N ALA A 83 -3.11 -2.17 -6.18
CA ALA A 83 -2.68 -1.26 -5.13
C ALA A 83 -1.55 -0.33 -5.59
N ILE A 84 -0.47 -0.90 -6.17
CA ILE A 84 0.67 -0.13 -6.67
C ILE A 84 0.24 0.90 -7.71
N LYS A 85 -0.61 0.51 -8.66
CA LYS A 85 -1.09 1.41 -9.72
C LYS A 85 -1.87 2.60 -9.15
N ILE A 86 -2.69 2.38 -8.13
CA ILE A 86 -3.42 3.47 -7.46
C ILE A 86 -2.45 4.39 -6.71
N ILE A 87 -1.42 3.83 -6.06
CA ILE A 87 -0.37 4.61 -5.40
C ILE A 87 0.41 5.47 -6.41
N GLU A 88 0.76 4.92 -7.58
CA GLU A 88 1.41 5.64 -8.67
C GLU A 88 0.56 6.81 -9.20
N GLN A 89 -0.78 6.68 -9.14
CA GLN A 89 -1.73 7.73 -9.49
C GLN A 89 -1.91 8.78 -8.39
N GLN A 90 -1.30 8.59 -7.22
CA GLN A 90 -1.36 9.50 -6.08
C GLN A 90 -2.78 9.78 -5.57
N SER A 91 -3.68 8.79 -5.67
CA SER A 91 -5.08 8.90 -5.24
C SER A 91 -5.30 8.19 -3.90
N GLY A 92 -5.40 8.97 -2.82
CA GLY A 92 -5.63 8.45 -1.47
C GLY A 92 -7.04 7.87 -1.32
N GLU A 93 -8.04 8.48 -1.94
CA GLU A 93 -9.43 8.05 -1.93
C GLU A 93 -9.62 6.71 -2.64
N GLU A 94 -9.04 6.54 -3.84
CA GLU A 94 -9.09 5.27 -4.57
C GLU A 94 -8.36 4.17 -3.81
N PHE A 95 -7.24 4.49 -3.15
CA PHE A 95 -6.51 3.51 -2.34
C PHE A 95 -7.35 3.07 -1.14
N GLN A 96 -8.04 4.01 -0.49
CA GLN A 96 -8.96 3.70 0.60
C GLN A 96 -10.11 2.81 0.12
N GLU A 97 -10.67 3.07 -1.06
CA GLU A 97 -11.77 2.26 -1.61
C GLU A 97 -11.29 0.86 -1.97
N TYR A 98 -10.14 0.74 -2.63
CA TYR A 98 -9.48 -0.53 -2.90
C TYR A 98 -9.29 -1.37 -1.63
N LEU A 99 -8.82 -0.76 -0.54
CA LEU A 99 -8.63 -1.47 0.75
C LEU A 99 -9.97 -1.92 1.35
N LYS A 100 -11.06 -1.14 1.20
CA LYS A 100 -12.40 -1.55 1.68
C LYS A 100 -12.95 -2.72 0.88
N GLU A 101 -12.83 -2.66 -0.45
CA GLU A 101 -13.34 -3.66 -1.38
C GLU A 101 -12.59 -4.98 -1.25
N THR A 102 -11.25 -4.93 -1.37
CA THR A 102 -10.41 -6.13 -1.43
C THR A 102 -10.05 -6.67 -0.05
N LYS A 103 -10.05 -5.80 0.97
CA LYS A 103 -9.51 -6.08 2.31
C LYS A 103 -8.07 -6.59 2.27
N ASN A 104 -7.30 -6.20 1.25
CA ASN A 104 -5.90 -6.61 1.12
C ASN A 104 -5.13 -6.24 2.39
N THR A 105 -4.19 -7.10 2.77
CA THR A 105 -3.51 -7.08 4.07
C THR A 105 -2.20 -6.31 4.02
N ILE A 106 -2.23 -5.14 3.38
CA ILE A 106 -1.10 -4.20 3.28
C ILE A 106 -0.87 -3.56 4.67
N CYS A 107 0.38 -3.51 5.16
CA CYS A 107 0.72 -3.01 6.50
C CYS A 107 1.33 -1.61 6.55
#